data_AF-B1PWM2-F1
#
_entry.id   AF-B1PWM2-F1
#
_cell.length_a   1.000
_cell.length_b   1.000
_cell.length_c   1.000
_cell.angle_alpha   90.00
_cell.angle_beta   90.00
_cell.angle_gamma   90.00
#
_symmetry.space_group_name_H-M   'P 1'
#
loop_
_entity.id
_entity.type
_entity.pdbx_description
1 polymer ?
#
loop_
_entity_poly.entity_id
_entity_poly.type
_entity_poly.pdbx_seq_one_letter_code
_entity_poly.pdbx_strand_id
1 'polypeptide(L)'
;SPVWDTAIAAHALAQSGQAPPAILTRTADWLLTKEVRRKGDWSVKRPNLQPSGWYFEFANEWYPDIDDSAQVLLALSGAKASDANKQEACMRRAVDWLIGMQGSDGGWGE
;
A
#
# COMPACT_ATOMS: atom_id res chain seq x y z
N SER A 1 -2.39 -14.57 -3.08
CA SER A 1 -2.57 -13.12 -2.92
C SER A 1 -1.57 -12.57 -1.91
N PRO A 2 -0.26 -12.64 -2.20
CA PRO A 2 0.77 -12.43 -1.18
C PRO A 2 0.76 -11.04 -0.53
N VAL A 3 0.44 -9.97 -1.26
CA VAL A 3 0.42 -8.62 -0.70
C VAL A 3 -0.82 -8.43 0.19
N TRP A 4 -2.01 -8.76 -0.34
CA TRP A 4 -3.27 -8.74 0.40
C TRP A 4 -3.22 -9.56 1.69
N ASP A 5 -2.83 -10.84 1.60
CA ASP A 5 -2.79 -11.77 2.74
C ASP A 5 -1.82 -11.25 3.82
N THR A 6 -0.67 -10.73 3.40
CA THR A 6 0.31 -10.14 4.31
C THR A 6 -0.24 -8.88 4.98
N ALA A 7 -0.91 -8.01 4.24
CA ALA A 7 -1.44 -6.75 4.75
C ALA A 7 -2.59 -6.98 5.75
N ILE A 8 -3.52 -7.89 5.47
CA ILE A 8 -4.59 -8.26 6.41
C ILE A 8 -4.00 -8.89 7.68
N ALA A 9 -3.08 -9.86 7.54
CA ALA A 9 -2.48 -10.53 8.68
C ALA A 9 -1.69 -9.53 9.55
N ALA A 10 -0.89 -8.65 8.93
CA ALA A 10 -0.14 -7.63 9.63
C ALA A 10 -1.04 -6.64 10.38
N HIS A 11 -2.13 -6.19 9.74
CA HIS A 11 -3.09 -5.31 10.36
C HIS A 11 -3.75 -5.97 11.58
N ALA A 12 -4.26 -7.20 11.44
CA ALA A 12 -4.90 -7.94 12.52
C ALA A 12 -3.93 -8.19 13.69
N LEU A 13 -2.69 -8.60 13.39
CA LEU A 13 -1.65 -8.82 14.39
C LEU A 13 -1.28 -7.53 15.12
N ALA A 14 -1.14 -6.41 14.42
CA ALA A 14 -0.86 -5.11 15.02
C ALA A 14 -2.00 -4.65 15.93
N GLN A 15 -3.25 -4.80 15.51
CA GLN A 15 -4.43 -4.47 16.32
C GLN A 15 -4.55 -5.34 17.57
N SER A 16 -4.21 -6.63 17.47
CA SER A 16 -4.28 -7.57 18.60
C SER A 16 -3.20 -7.35 19.65
N GLY A 17 -2.09 -6.68 19.31
CA GLY A 17 -0.90 -6.56 20.17
C GLY A 17 -0.13 -7.87 20.40
N GLN A 18 -0.44 -8.94 19.66
CA GLN A 18 0.12 -10.27 19.89
C GLN A 18 1.37 -10.58 19.07
N ALA A 19 1.68 -9.79 18.05
CA ALA A 19 2.88 -10.02 17.24
C ALA A 19 4.14 -9.44 17.89
N PRO A 20 5.29 -10.17 17.85
CA PRO A 20 6.57 -9.60 18.20
C PRO A 20 6.88 -8.37 17.33
N PRO A 21 7.36 -7.25 17.91
CA PRO A 21 7.64 -6.03 17.14
C PRO A 21 8.56 -6.26 15.94
N ALA A 22 9.59 -7.12 16.09
CA ALA A 22 10.52 -7.44 15.01
C ALA A 22 9.86 -8.10 13.80
N ILE A 23 8.79 -8.87 13.98
CA ILE A 23 8.04 -9.47 12.87
C ILE A 23 7.27 -8.37 12.13
N LEU A 24 6.56 -7.51 12.84
CA LEU A 24 5.85 -6.38 12.23
C LEU A 24 6.80 -5.44 11.48
N THR A 25 7.99 -5.19 12.03
CA THR A 25 9.02 -4.40 11.33
C THR A 25 9.48 -5.03 10.03
N ARG A 26 9.80 -6.34 10.04
CA ARG A 26 10.19 -7.05 8.81
C ARG A 26 9.06 -7.08 7.78
N THR A 27 7.82 -7.22 8.25
CA THR A 27 6.65 -7.19 7.37
C THR A 27 6.45 -5.81 6.75
N ALA A 28 6.56 -4.74 7.54
CA ALA A 28 6.49 -3.37 7.02
C ALA A 28 7.61 -3.10 6.00
N ASP A 29 8.85 -3.50 6.29
CA ASP A 29 9.98 -3.38 5.35
C ASP A 29 9.68 -4.09 4.03
N TRP A 30 9.14 -5.30 4.09
CA TRP A 30 8.76 -6.07 2.90
C TRP A 30 7.66 -5.37 2.11
N LEU A 31 6.59 -4.89 2.75
CA LEU A 31 5.51 -4.14 2.09
C LEU A 31 6.05 -2.88 1.40
N LEU A 32 6.98 -2.15 2.02
CA LEU A 32 7.62 -1.00 1.39
C LEU A 32 8.41 -1.36 0.13
N THR A 33 8.93 -2.59 0.01
CA THR A 33 9.59 -3.04 -1.25
C THR A 33 8.61 -3.29 -2.39
N LYS A 34 7.32 -3.38 -2.08
CA LYS A 34 6.25 -3.71 -3.04
C LYS A 34 5.49 -2.49 -3.56
N GLU A 35 5.78 -1.29 -3.06
CA GLU A 35 5.19 -0.05 -3.59
C GLU A 35 5.46 0.07 -5.09
N VAL A 36 4.41 0.24 -5.89
CA VAL A 36 4.51 0.51 -7.31
C VAL A 36 5.06 1.91 -7.53
N ARG A 37 6.19 2.01 -8.24
CA ARG A 37 6.85 3.28 -8.55
C ARG A 37 6.80 3.65 -10.03
N ARG A 38 6.01 2.91 -10.82
CA ARG A 38 5.90 3.05 -12.28
C ARG A 38 4.46 3.34 -12.67
N LYS A 39 4.27 4.06 -13.77
CA LYS A 39 2.93 4.34 -14.30
C LYS A 39 2.37 3.08 -14.96
N GLY A 40 1.14 2.73 -14.61
CA GLY A 40 0.34 1.70 -15.25
C GLY A 40 -0.76 2.29 -16.14
N ASP A 41 -1.72 1.46 -16.54
CA ASP A 41 -2.82 1.85 -17.44
C ASP A 41 -3.72 2.95 -16.85
N TRP A 42 -3.86 2.99 -15.52
CA TRP A 42 -4.55 4.06 -14.79
C TRP A 42 -4.03 5.46 -15.16
N SER A 43 -2.76 5.56 -15.55
CA SER A 43 -2.14 6.83 -15.90
C SER A 43 -2.67 7.43 -17.20
N VAL A 44 -3.37 6.66 -18.05
CA VAL A 44 -4.08 7.21 -19.21
C VAL A 44 -5.13 8.23 -18.76
N LYS A 45 -5.86 7.93 -17.68
CA LYS A 45 -6.87 8.83 -17.10
C LYS A 45 -6.28 9.83 -16.10
N ARG A 46 -5.08 9.56 -15.56
CA ARG A 46 -4.41 10.35 -14.52
C ARG A 46 -2.91 10.56 -14.86
N PRO A 47 -2.58 11.25 -15.97
CA PRO A 47 -1.21 11.24 -16.51
C PRO A 47 -0.19 11.97 -15.63
N ASN A 48 -0.64 12.90 -14.79
CA ASN A 48 0.23 13.71 -13.92
C ASN A 48 0.27 13.19 -12.48
N LEU A 49 -0.51 12.17 -12.14
CA LEU A 49 -0.53 11.61 -10.80
C LEU A 49 0.75 10.80 -10.55
N GLN A 50 1.38 11.03 -9.41
CA GLN A 50 2.60 10.33 -9.02
C GLN A 50 2.27 8.86 -8.74
N PRO A 51 3.01 7.88 -9.30
CA PRO A 51 2.79 6.46 -9.00
C PRO A 51 3.00 6.12 -7.53
N SER A 52 2.07 5.33 -7.01
CA SER A 52 2.16 4.59 -5.76
C SER A 52 1.17 3.42 -5.83
N GLY A 53 0.86 2.80 -4.69
CA GLY A 53 -0.08 1.69 -4.58
C GLY A 53 0.60 0.31 -4.61
N TRP A 54 -0.22 -0.72 -4.44
CA TRP A 54 0.18 -2.12 -4.33
C TRP A 54 -0.71 -3.00 -5.21
N TYR A 55 -0.19 -4.15 -5.62
CA TYR A 55 -0.88 -5.13 -6.45
C TYR A 55 -1.15 -6.42 -5.67
N PHE A 56 -2.18 -7.15 -6.05
CA PHE A 56 -2.62 -8.39 -5.40
C PHE A 56 -1.59 -9.54 -5.43
N GLU A 57 -0.85 -9.65 -6.54
CA GLU A 57 0.05 -10.77 -6.85
C GLU A 57 1.51 -10.55 -6.36
N PHE A 58 2.45 -11.43 -6.74
CA PHE A 58 3.87 -11.28 -6.36
C PHE A 58 4.61 -10.17 -7.11
N ALA A 59 4.17 -9.89 -8.34
CA ALA A 59 4.74 -8.88 -9.23
C ALA A 59 3.72 -8.50 -10.30
N ASN A 60 2.98 -7.41 -10.09
CA ASN A 60 2.13 -6.82 -11.12
C ASN A 60 2.15 -5.29 -11.05
N GLU A 61 3.34 -4.72 -11.26
CA GLU A 61 3.59 -3.27 -11.12
C GLU A 61 2.79 -2.38 -12.10
N TRP A 62 2.12 -2.98 -13.09
CA TRP A 62 1.30 -2.25 -14.07
C TRP A 62 -0.13 -2.03 -13.60
N TYR A 63 -0.61 -2.79 -12.60
CA TYR A 63 -1.98 -2.75 -12.11
C TYR A 63 -2.01 -2.72 -10.57
N PRO A 64 -1.63 -1.58 -9.94
CA PRO A 64 -1.93 -1.38 -8.53
C PRO A 64 -3.45 -1.28 -8.33
N ASP A 65 -3.94 -1.95 -7.29
CA ASP A 65 -5.35 -1.99 -6.91
C ASP A 65 -5.64 -1.01 -5.76
N ILE A 66 -6.84 -0.46 -5.73
CA ILE A 66 -7.27 0.51 -4.73
C ILE A 66 -7.40 -0.13 -3.36
N ASP A 67 -8.04 -1.30 -3.28
CA ASP A 67 -8.32 -1.98 -2.02
C ASP A 67 -7.04 -2.56 -1.39
N ASP A 68 -6.17 -3.20 -2.16
CA ASP A 68 -4.83 -3.64 -1.75
C ASP A 68 -4.03 -2.46 -1.19
N SER A 69 -4.06 -1.32 -1.89
CA SER A 69 -3.33 -0.12 -1.47
C SER A 69 -3.87 0.43 -0.15
N ALA A 70 -5.19 0.46 0.02
CA ALA A 70 -5.81 0.88 1.28
C ALA A 70 -5.48 -0.10 2.42
N GLN A 71 -5.53 -1.40 2.16
CA GLN A 71 -5.24 -2.43 3.16
C GLN A 71 -3.77 -2.41 3.58
N VAL A 72 -2.83 -2.15 2.66
CA VAL A 72 -1.42 -1.97 2.99
C VAL A 72 -1.20 -0.71 3.84
N LEU A 73 -1.91 0.39 3.56
CA LEU A 73 -1.86 1.59 4.41
C LEU A 73 -2.35 1.31 5.84
N LEU A 74 -3.42 0.53 6.00
CA LEU A 74 -3.92 0.09 7.31
C LEU A 74 -2.93 -0.85 8.03
N ALA A 75 -2.20 -1.67 7.30
CA ALA A 75 -1.12 -2.48 7.88
C ALA A 75 0.04 -1.58 8.37
N LEU A 76 0.48 -0.65 7.53
CA LEU A 76 1.59 0.26 7.83
C LEU A 76 1.25 1.30 8.93
N SER A 77 -0.03 1.60 9.19
CA SER A 77 -0.37 2.45 10.34
C SER A 77 0.01 1.81 11.67
N GLY A 78 -0.12 0.47 11.78
CA GLY A 78 0.23 -0.31 12.96
C GLY A 78 1.63 -0.92 12.95
N ALA A 79 2.15 -1.30 11.79
CA ALA A 79 3.48 -1.90 11.63
C ALA A 79 4.55 -0.84 11.30
N LYS A 80 5.62 -0.78 12.10
CA LYS A 80 6.70 0.22 11.93
C LYS A 80 7.93 -0.42 11.28
N ALA A 81 8.26 0.06 10.08
CA ALA A 81 9.43 -0.30 9.30
C ALA A 81 10.73 0.13 10.01
N SER A 82 11.84 -0.42 9.56
CA SER A 82 13.18 -0.09 10.09
C SER A 82 13.59 1.34 9.73
N ASP A 83 13.09 1.89 8.62
CA ASP A 83 13.27 3.28 8.20
C ASP A 83 11.93 4.03 8.24
N ALA A 84 11.72 4.79 9.32
CA ALA A 84 10.50 5.57 9.54
C ALA A 84 10.29 6.66 8.48
N ASN A 85 11.36 7.31 8.01
CA ASN A 85 11.27 8.38 7.01
C ASN A 85 10.84 7.81 5.65
N LYS A 86 11.39 6.65 5.28
CA LYS A 86 10.99 5.93 4.06
C LYS A 86 9.52 5.51 4.13
N GLN A 87 9.09 4.99 5.29
CA GLN A 87 7.69 4.61 5.50
C GLN A 87 6.75 5.81 5.39
N GLU A 88 7.02 6.91 6.09
CA GLU A 88 6.18 8.12 6.04
C GLU A 88 6.07 8.67 4.62
N ALA A 89 7.21 8.77 3.92
CA ALA A 89 7.22 9.24 2.54
C ALA A 89 6.42 8.32 1.61
N CYS A 90 6.47 7.00 1.82
CA CYS A 90 5.69 6.01 1.09
C CYS A 90 4.18 6.17 1.35
N MET A 91 3.78 6.19 2.63
CA MET A 91 2.39 6.33 3.02
C MET A 91 1.77 7.63 2.50
N ARG A 92 2.49 8.75 2.57
CA ARG A 92 2.01 10.04 2.02
C ARG A 92 1.71 9.94 0.53
N ARG A 93 2.64 9.39 -0.26
CA ARG A 93 2.45 9.20 -1.71
C ARG A 93 1.29 8.27 -2.01
N ALA A 94 1.13 7.20 -1.25
CA ALA A 94 0.04 6.25 -1.44
C ALA A 94 -1.32 6.88 -1.14
N VAL A 95 -1.42 7.71 -0.10
CA VAL A 95 -2.63 8.50 0.19
C VAL A 95 -2.92 9.49 -0.95
N ASP A 96 -1.91 10.23 -1.41
CA ASP A 96 -2.06 11.17 -2.53
C ASP A 96 -2.52 10.44 -3.81
N TRP A 97 -1.98 9.24 -4.06
CA TRP A 97 -2.36 8.39 -5.17
C TRP A 97 -3.81 7.92 -5.05
N LEU A 98 -4.23 7.40 -3.90
CA LEU A 98 -5.62 6.99 -3.65
C LEU A 98 -6.59 8.15 -3.86
N ILE A 99 -6.31 9.32 -3.29
CA ILE A 99 -7.16 10.51 -3.47
C ILE A 99 -7.23 10.91 -4.96
N GLY A 100 -6.09 10.90 -5.67
CA GLY A 100 -6.03 11.19 -7.10
C GLY A 100 -6.78 10.18 -7.99
N MET A 101 -6.98 8.97 -7.49
CA MET A 101 -7.71 7.90 -8.17
C MET A 101 -9.23 7.97 -7.97
N GLN A 102 -9.74 8.85 -7.11
CA GLN A 102 -11.18 9.01 -6.88
C GLN A 102 -11.92 9.35 -8.18
N GLY A 103 -13.09 8.72 -8.36
CA GLY A 103 -14.05 8.99 -9.42
C GLY A 103 -14.80 10.30 -9.22
N SER A 104 -15.40 10.82 -10.28
CA SER A 104 -16.20 12.06 -10.24
C SER A 104 -17.50 11.93 -9.44
N ASP A 105 -17.95 10.70 -9.20
CA ASP A 105 -19.08 10.33 -8.34
C ASP A 105 -18.70 10.24 -6.86
N GLY A 106 -17.41 10.45 -6.52
CA GLY A 106 -16.87 10.34 -5.17
C GLY A 106 -16.50 8.92 -4.74
N GLY A 107 -16.71 7.92 -5.60
CA GLY A 107 -16.33 6.53 -5.33
C GLY A 107 -14.89 6.22 -5.75
N TRP A 108 -14.47 5.01 -5.41
CA TRP A 108 -13.31 4.35 -6.00
C TRP A 108 -13.80 3.06 -6.65
N GLY A 109 -13.40 2.83 -7.90
CA GLY A 109 -13.71 1.58 -8.59
C GLY A 109 -12.68 0.50 -8.28
N GLU A 110 -13.09 -0.74 -8.50
CA GLU A 110 -12.20 -1.85 -8.89
C GLU A 110 -12.01 -1.85 -10.41
#